data_AF-A0A7C8YRI1-F1
#
_entry.id   AF-A0A7C8YRI1-F1
#
_cell.length_a   1.000
_cell.length_b   1.000
_cell.length_c   1.000
_cell.angle_alpha   90.00
_cell.angle_beta   90.00
_cell.angle_gamma   90.00
#
_symmetry.space_group_name_H-M   'P 1'
#
loop_
_entity.id
_entity.type
_entity.pdbx_description
1 polymer ?
#
loop_
_entity_poly.entity_id
_entity_poly.type
_entity_poly.pdbx_seq_one_letter_code
_entity_poly.pdbx_strand_id
1 'polypeptide(L)'
;HIASSNGKGEIVEYLLRQNGLDVLINEKDKDGNTPLHLASMRKHAKVVYAFTRDRRVMMMLQNKQGLTPLDLAEDYVDVPSIEEVLAISFIFFPFLASCSL
;
A
#
# COMPACT_ATOMS: atom_id res chain seq x y z
N HIS A 1 11.05 0.82 -2.81
CA HIS A 1 11.39 0.35 -1.45
C HIS A 1 12.02 1.42 -0.56
N ILE A 2 13.18 1.99 -0.91
CA ILE A 2 13.96 2.90 -0.02
C ILE A 2 13.15 4.12 0.44
N ALA A 3 12.52 4.85 -0.48
CA ALA A 3 11.72 6.03 -0.15
C ALA A 3 10.57 5.68 0.82
N SER A 4 9.88 4.57 0.56
CA SER A 4 8.78 4.07 1.38
C SER A 4 9.23 3.65 2.78
N SER A 5 10.36 2.94 2.88
CA SER A 5 10.93 2.52 4.16
C SER A 5 11.38 3.71 5.03
N ASN A 6 11.70 4.86 4.43
CA ASN A 6 12.18 6.05 5.14
C ASN A 6 11.10 7.13 5.29
N GLY A 7 9.83 6.84 4.95
CA GLY A 7 8.72 7.77 5.10
C GLY A 7 8.80 9.00 4.18
N LYS A 8 9.52 8.92 3.07
CA LYS A 8 9.73 10.05 2.14
C LYS A 8 8.54 10.24 1.22
N GLY A 9 7.41 10.68 1.78
CA GLY A 9 6.12 10.83 1.06
C GLY A 9 6.21 11.69 -0.20
N GLU A 10 6.96 12.78 -0.16
CA GLU A 10 7.15 13.70 -1.30
C GLU A 10 7.87 13.00 -2.47
N ILE A 11 8.88 12.18 -2.15
CA ILE A 11 9.62 11.39 -3.16
C ILE A 11 8.70 10.32 -3.73
N VAL A 12 7.92 9.65 -2.89
CA VAL A 12 6.94 8.65 -3.34
C VAL A 12 5.90 9.28 -4.27
N GLU A 13 5.32 10.42 -3.90
CA GLU A 13 4.37 11.15 -4.76
C GLU A 13 5.00 11.57 -6.09
N TYR A 14 6.24 12.07 -6.06
CA TYR A 14 6.97 12.42 -7.27
C TYR A 14 7.16 11.21 -8.20
N LEU A 15 7.56 10.06 -7.64
CA LEU A 15 7.77 8.82 -8.38
C LEU A 15 6.46 8.26 -8.95
N LEU A 16 5.37 8.31 -8.20
CA LEU A 16 4.04 7.88 -8.68
C LEU A 16 3.57 8.70 -9.89
N ARG A 17 3.97 9.97 -10.01
CA ARG A 17 3.60 10.80 -11.17
C ARG A 17 4.45 10.56 -12.42
N GLN A 18 5.54 9.80 -12.32
CA GLN A 18 6.39 9.54 -13.48
C GLN A 18 5.82 8.40 -14.34
N ASN A 19 5.67 8.65 -15.63
CA ASN A 19 5.28 7.63 -16.59
C ASN A 19 6.40 6.60 -16.76
N GLY A 20 6.05 5.31 -16.82
CA GLY A 20 7.01 4.22 -17.03
C GLY A 20 7.65 3.66 -15.76
N LEU A 21 7.34 4.23 -14.59
CA LEU A 21 7.71 3.64 -13.29
C LEU A 21 6.63 2.70 -12.73
N ASP A 22 5.60 2.40 -13.51
CA ASP A 22 4.47 1.53 -13.14
C ASP A 22 4.93 0.18 -12.61
N VAL A 23 5.98 -0.37 -13.23
CA VAL A 23 6.55 -1.66 -12.83
C VAL A 23 7.06 -1.63 -11.40
N LEU A 24 7.66 -0.52 -10.95
CA LEU A 24 8.32 -0.41 -9.64
C LEU A 24 7.36 -0.32 -8.45
N ILE A 25 6.09 0.02 -8.70
CA ILE A 25 5.11 0.32 -7.65
C ILE A 25 4.80 -0.93 -6.81
N ASN A 26 4.80 -2.11 -7.45
CA ASN A 26 4.43 -3.38 -6.82
C ASN A 26 5.60 -4.39 -6.76
N GLU A 27 6.80 -3.99 -7.20
CA GLU A 27 7.97 -4.87 -7.17
C GLU A 27 8.26 -5.38 -5.77
N LYS A 28 8.63 -6.65 -5.69
CA LYS A 28 8.96 -7.31 -4.42
C LYS A 28 10.46 -7.25 -4.19
N ASP A 29 10.86 -6.92 -2.97
CA ASP A 29 12.26 -7.06 -2.57
C ASP A 29 12.63 -8.53 -2.31
N LYS A 30 13.85 -8.76 -1.83
CA LYS A 30 14.38 -10.08 -1.49
C LYS A 30 13.54 -10.85 -0.46
N ASP A 31 12.75 -10.16 0.36
CA ASP A 31 11.89 -10.74 1.40
C ASP A 31 10.43 -10.84 0.94
N GLY A 32 10.17 -10.49 -0.33
CA GLY A 32 8.83 -10.48 -0.90
C GLY A 32 8.04 -9.21 -0.61
N ASN A 33 8.63 -8.22 0.07
CA ASN A 33 7.93 -7.01 0.47
C ASN A 33 7.82 -6.03 -0.71
N THR A 34 6.61 -5.53 -0.93
CA THR A 34 6.38 -4.39 -1.82
C THR A 34 6.78 -3.07 -1.13
N PRO A 35 6.92 -1.95 -1.87
CA PRO A 35 7.11 -0.65 -1.24
C PRO A 35 6.04 -0.30 -0.21
N LEU A 36 4.80 -0.76 -0.40
CA LEU A 36 3.70 -0.58 0.55
C LEU A 36 3.90 -1.38 1.84
N HIS A 37 4.38 -2.62 1.79
CA HIS A 37 4.72 -3.41 2.99
C HIS A 37 5.69 -2.64 3.90
N LEU A 38 6.76 -2.07 3.31
CA LEU A 38 7.77 -1.32 4.06
C LEU A 38 7.22 -0.03 4.67
N ALA A 39 6.27 0.62 4.01
CA ALA A 39 5.60 1.80 4.53
C ALA A 39 4.66 1.46 5.69
N SER A 40 3.86 0.40 5.55
CA SER A 40 2.93 -0.06 6.58
C SER A 40 3.66 -0.56 7.83
N MET A 41 4.65 -1.44 7.65
CA MET A 41 5.49 -1.99 8.73
C MET A 41 6.16 -0.89 9.57
N ARG A 42 6.49 0.25 8.94
CA ARG A 42 7.16 1.38 9.61
C ARG A 42 6.23 2.55 9.94
N LYS A 43 4.92 2.38 9.78
CA LYS A 43 3.88 3.35 10.16
C LYS A 43 4.01 4.70 9.43
N HIS A 44 4.46 4.68 8.18
CA HIS A 44 4.63 5.88 7.35
C HIS A 44 3.32 6.30 6.69
N ALA A 45 2.38 6.84 7.48
CA ALA A 45 1.01 7.16 7.05
C ALA A 45 0.94 8.00 5.76
N LYS A 46 1.83 9.00 5.59
CA LYS A 46 1.87 9.82 4.37
C LYS A 46 2.18 9.00 3.12
N VAL A 47 3.09 8.04 3.22
CA VAL A 47 3.45 7.15 2.11
C VAL A 47 2.30 6.17 1.83
N VAL A 48 1.71 5.59 2.88
CA VAL A 48 0.55 4.70 2.76
C VAL A 48 -0.59 5.43 2.05
N TYR A 49 -0.90 6.66 2.47
CA TYR A 49 -1.93 7.50 1.86
C TYR A 49 -1.63 7.85 0.40
N ALA A 50 -0.38 8.14 0.05
CA ALA A 50 0.00 8.37 -1.35
C ALA A 50 -0.25 7.13 -2.21
N PHE A 51 0.07 5.95 -1.69
CA PHE A 51 -0.16 4.68 -2.38
C PHE A 51 -1.64 4.31 -2.51
N THR A 52 -2.47 4.50 -1.48
CA THR A 52 -3.91 4.14 -1.56
C THR A 52 -4.70 5.00 -2.54
N ARG A 53 -4.21 6.19 -2.88
CA ARG A 53 -4.80 7.04 -3.91
C ARG A 53 -4.45 6.62 -5.34
N ASP A 54 -3.50 5.70 -5.50
CA ASP A 54 -3.03 5.25 -6.79
C ASP A 54 -3.61 3.88 -7.13
N ARG A 55 -4.46 3.82 -8.15
CA ARG A 55 -5.15 2.59 -8.57
C ARG A 55 -4.22 1.48 -9.06
N ARG A 56 -2.96 1.81 -9.38
CA ARG A 56 -1.96 0.83 -9.83
C ARG A 56 -1.36 0.04 -8.66
N VAL A 57 -1.51 0.53 -7.43
CA VAL A 57 -0.96 -0.13 -6.24
C VAL A 57 -1.79 -1.36 -5.89
N MET A 58 -1.12 -2.51 -5.76
CA MET A 58 -1.75 -3.76 -5.33
C MET A 58 -1.59 -3.93 -3.81
N MET A 59 -2.70 -3.73 -3.09
CA MET A 59 -2.73 -3.79 -1.63
C MET A 59 -2.76 -5.20 -1.05
N MET A 60 -3.14 -6.20 -1.85
CA MET A 60 -3.33 -7.60 -1.42
C MET A 60 -2.12 -8.51 -1.67
N LEU A 61 -1.01 -7.96 -2.17
CA LEU A 61 0.18 -8.76 -2.42
C LEU A 61 0.73 -9.29 -1.09
N GLN A 62 1.01 -10.58 -1.04
CA GLN A 62 1.66 -11.20 0.12
C GLN A 62 3.18 -11.22 -0.05
N ASN A 63 3.90 -10.97 1.04
CA ASN A 63 5.34 -11.20 1.11
C ASN A 63 5.66 -12.70 1.25
N LYS A 64 6.95 -13.05 1.43
CA LYS A 64 7.37 -14.46 1.57
C LYS A 64 6.84 -15.15 2.84
N GLN A 65 6.36 -14.39 3.81
CA GLN A 65 5.75 -14.90 5.04
C GLN A 65 4.22 -15.08 4.89
N GLY A 66 3.66 -14.78 3.72
CA GLY A 66 2.21 -14.83 3.50
C GLY A 66 1.47 -13.61 4.05
N LEU A 67 2.19 -12.57 4.50
CA LEU A 67 1.61 -11.37 5.10
C LEU A 67 1.40 -10.29 4.05
N THR A 68 0.24 -9.65 4.09
CA THR A 68 -0.07 -8.44 3.32
C THR A 68 0.54 -7.20 3.98
N PRO A 69 0.59 -6.04 3.30
CA PRO A 69 0.97 -4.80 3.93
C PRO A 69 0.11 -4.45 5.15
N LEU A 70 -1.16 -4.85 5.17
CA LEU A 70 -2.06 -4.62 6.29
C LEU A 70 -1.69 -5.52 7.48
N ASP A 71 -1.39 -6.79 7.24
CA ASP A 71 -0.96 -7.72 8.31
C ASP A 71 0.34 -7.27 8.98
N LEU A 72 1.22 -6.55 8.26
CA LEU A 72 2.44 -5.96 8.81
C LEU A 72 2.23 -4.65 9.57
N ALA A 73 1.03 -4.08 9.50
CA ALA A 73 0.70 -2.86 10.20
C ALA A 73 0.31 -3.22 11.65
N GLU A 74 1.29 -3.59 12.48
CA GLU A 74 1.06 -4.04 13.87
C GLU A 74 0.14 -3.11 14.68
N ASP A 75 -0.87 -3.73 15.31
CA ASP A 75 -1.80 -3.24 16.34
C ASP A 75 -1.61 -1.76 16.69
N TYR A 76 -2.30 -0.92 15.91
CA TYR A 76 -2.37 0.52 16.17
C TYR A 76 -3.31 0.76 17.34
N VAL A 77 -2.80 0.61 18.57
CA VAL A 77 -3.56 1.01 19.77
C VAL A 77 -3.87 2.53 19.77
N ASP A 78 -3.20 3.34 18.93
CA ASP A 78 -3.30 4.80 18.99
C ASP A 78 -3.35 5.58 17.65
N VAL A 79 -3.54 4.95 16.47
CA VAL A 79 -3.78 5.75 15.23
C VAL A 79 -4.96 5.21 14.40
N PRO A 80 -6.06 5.97 14.28
CA PRO A 80 -7.21 5.58 13.47
C PRO A 80 -6.95 5.62 11.95
N SER A 81 -5.83 6.19 11.50
CA SER A 81 -5.68 6.63 10.11
C SER A 81 -5.31 5.55 9.10
N ILE A 82 -4.53 4.53 9.47
CA ILE A 82 -4.02 3.54 8.48
C ILE A 82 -5.03 2.41 8.27
N GLU A 83 -5.69 1.95 9.33
CA GLU A 83 -6.81 1.01 9.19
C GLU A 83 -7.95 1.62 8.40
N GLU A 84 -8.37 2.86 8.68
CA GLU A 84 -9.41 3.53 7.89
C GLU A 84 -9.00 3.68 6.42
N VAL A 85 -7.78 4.15 6.14
CA VAL A 85 -7.33 4.43 4.77
C VAL A 85 -7.18 3.15 3.95
N LEU A 86 -6.76 2.03 4.56
CA LEU A 86 -6.67 0.75 3.88
C LEU A 86 -8.04 0.03 3.83
N ALA A 87 -8.85 0.09 4.89
CA ALA A 87 -10.19 -0.51 4.98
C ALA A 87 -11.23 0.15 4.07
N ILE A 88 -11.13 1.45 3.78
CA ILE A 88 -12.04 2.14 2.84
C ILE A 88 -11.94 1.53 1.42
N SER A 89 -10.79 0.94 1.06
CA SER A 89 -10.67 0.21 -0.21
C SER A 89 -11.40 -1.15 -0.22
N PHE A 90 -11.64 -1.75 0.96
CA PHE A 90 -12.37 -3.01 1.11
C PHE A 90 -13.89 -2.83 1.23
N ILE A 91 -14.36 -1.72 1.81
CA ILE A 91 -15.80 -1.50 2.06
C ILE A 91 -16.56 -0.97 0.84
N PHE A 92 -15.90 -0.27 -0.10
CA PHE A 92 -16.56 0.26 -1.31
C PHE A 92 -16.61 -0.69 -2.52
N PHE A 93 -16.07 -1.91 -2.42
CA PHE A 93 -16.06 -2.90 -3.51
C PHE A 93 -17.02 -4.11 -3.40
N PRO A 94 -18.16 -4.10 -2.63
CA PRO A 94 -19.18 -5.13 -2.82
C PRO A 94 -20.35 -4.71 -3.73
N PHE A 95 -20.28 -3.62 -4.51
CA PHE A 95 -21.44 -3.18 -5.33
C PHE A 95 -21.28 -3.16 -6.87
N LEU A 96 -20.19 -3.68 -7.45
CA LEU A 96 -20.07 -3.82 -8.92
C LEU A 96 -19.54 -5.19 -9.37
N ALA A 97 -19.98 -6.25 -8.70
CA ALA A 97 -19.80 -7.62 -9.19
C ALA A 97 -21.12 -8.42 -9.20
N SER A 98 -22.24 -7.74 -9.44
CA SER A 98 -23.52 -8.38 -9.75
C SER A 98 -24.08 -7.79 -11.04
N CYS A 99 -24.30 -8.67 -12.01
CA CYS A 99 -25.01 -8.47 -13.28
C CYS A 99 -24.19 -7.91 -14.45
N SER A 100 -23.44 -8.81 -15.10
CA SER A 100 -23.60 -9.00 -16.54
C SER A 100 -24.04 -10.44 -16.79
N LEU A 101 -25.35 -10.61 -17.00
CA LEU A 101 -25.99 -11.51 -17.95
C LEU A 101 -27.43 -11.01 -18.18
#